data_AF-A0A953PQC8-F1
#
_entry.id   AF-A0A953PQC8-F1
#
_cell.length_a   1.000
_cell.length_b   1.000
_cell.length_c   1.000
_cell.angle_alpha   90.00
_cell.angle_beta   90.00
_cell.angle_gamma   90.00
#
_symmetry.space_group_name_H-M   'P 1'
#
loop_
_entity.id
_entity.type
_entity.pdbx_description
1 polymer ?
#
loop_
_entity_poly.entity_id
_entity_poly.type
_entity_poly.pdbx_seq_one_letter_code
_entity_poly.pdbx_strand_id
1 'polypeptide(L)'
;MRSRSLDYVRASASGLLLALSFPKFGHPAFAWIALAPLLTALAHESRSPFVAPRGLAHALRLGLLTGVVYFACTLYWITGVMATYGGIATWAAVLVNAALILYLSLFPGLFAVIVRRVFLSIGRRALLAAPIVWVATELGRTYLFTGFPWVLLGYSQASVLPIAQLASVFGVWGVSMLVASVSAVFALFALDSRPAGPTRWLPVAVVLALVLAVAVWGSRRAAASEWTREGEAVRVGLIQGNVDQGQKWSPDSAAAIFDSHIRMTRQAIAAGAEFVLWPESSTPFRFEEDQADADRLRALARQARVPILFGSDQIEWRNEGLRRVVDKMFNAAFLVRPDGTTGGTYRKMHLVPFGEYVPLQQVFFFAAPLTEQVGTFSPGLEAVVLPVRGHPVSVAICYEVVYPALVRQFVAGGSELLATITNDAWFGATSAPYQHFEQASMRAIEEGRYLVRAANTGISGIVDPYGRVVTKSAIYEAAVLVGEARYLRTSTFYARHGDVLPYASALVTLALLVASRRRVQ
;
A
#
# COMPACT_ATOMS: atom_id res chain seq x y z
N MET A 1 -37.99 14.58 -9.47
CA MET A 1 -37.26 13.35 -9.87
C MET A 1 -35.87 13.62 -10.48
N ARG A 2 -35.72 14.55 -11.44
CA ARG A 2 -34.42 14.83 -12.12
C ARG A 2 -33.23 15.22 -11.22
N SER A 3 -33.47 15.75 -10.01
CA SER A 3 -32.39 16.19 -9.11
C SER A 3 -31.74 15.05 -8.31
N ARG A 4 -32.47 13.97 -7.99
CA ARG A 4 -31.92 12.82 -7.25
C ARG A 4 -31.11 11.90 -8.16
N SER A 5 -31.54 11.71 -9.41
CA SER A 5 -30.77 10.95 -10.39
C SER A 5 -29.41 11.59 -10.66
N LEU A 6 -29.33 12.93 -10.69
CA LEU A 6 -28.08 13.66 -10.87
C LEU A 6 -27.09 13.43 -9.71
N ASP A 7 -27.57 13.24 -8.47
CA ASP A 7 -26.68 12.96 -7.34
C ASP A 7 -26.01 11.60 -7.47
N TYR A 8 -26.74 10.58 -7.92
CA TYR A 8 -26.18 9.25 -8.16
C TYR A 8 -25.17 9.28 -9.32
N VAL A 9 -25.45 10.05 -10.38
CA VAL A 9 -24.48 10.27 -11.47
C VAL A 9 -23.20 10.91 -10.93
N ARG A 10 -23.31 11.92 -10.07
CA ARG A 10 -22.16 12.57 -9.43
C ARG A 10 -21.39 11.61 -8.51
N ALA A 11 -22.08 10.79 -7.72
CA ALA A 11 -21.44 9.78 -6.88
C ALA A 11 -20.67 8.75 -7.74
N SER A 12 -21.28 8.23 -8.80
CA SER A 12 -20.60 7.33 -9.73
C SER A 12 -19.41 8.00 -10.42
N ALA A 13 -19.55 9.25 -10.87
CA ALA A 13 -18.44 10.01 -11.45
C ALA A 13 -17.28 10.19 -10.46
N SER A 14 -17.57 10.45 -9.19
CA SER A 14 -16.57 10.52 -8.13
C SER A 14 -15.82 9.20 -7.96
N GLY A 15 -16.54 8.07 -7.95
CA GLY A 15 -15.94 6.74 -7.86
C GLY A 15 -15.05 6.41 -9.06
N LEU A 16 -15.50 6.75 -10.27
CA LEU A 16 -14.70 6.59 -11.50
C LEU A 16 -13.45 7.45 -11.50
N LEU A 17 -13.54 8.72 -11.10
CA LEU A 17 -12.38 9.61 -11.02
C LEU A 17 -11.37 9.15 -9.97
N LEU A 18 -11.84 8.62 -8.84
CA LEU A 18 -10.97 7.99 -7.85
C LEU A 18 -10.25 6.77 -8.46
N ALA A 19 -10.98 5.90 -9.18
CA ALA A 19 -10.37 4.74 -9.81
C ALA A 19 -9.34 5.10 -10.89
N LEU A 20 -9.69 6.08 -11.73
CA LEU A 20 -8.82 6.63 -12.78
C LEU A 20 -7.65 7.45 -12.20
N SER A 21 -7.54 7.65 -10.89
CA SER A 21 -6.37 8.30 -10.30
C SER A 21 -5.18 7.36 -10.09
N PHE A 22 -5.38 6.05 -10.27
CA PHE A 22 -4.37 5.01 -10.03
C PHE A 22 -3.78 4.44 -11.32
N PRO A 23 -2.57 3.85 -11.25
CA PRO A 23 -1.80 3.45 -12.42
C PRO A 23 -2.39 2.24 -13.16
N LYS A 24 -1.78 1.96 -14.33
CA LYS A 24 -2.17 1.10 -15.45
C LYS A 24 -3.08 1.75 -16.48
N PHE A 25 -4.19 2.36 -16.06
CA PHE A 25 -5.15 3.00 -17.00
C PHE A 25 -5.48 4.45 -16.65
N GLY A 26 -5.14 4.88 -15.43
CA GLY A 26 -5.46 6.19 -14.90
C GLY A 26 -4.31 7.21 -14.99
N HIS A 27 -4.56 8.40 -14.43
CA HIS A 27 -3.61 9.50 -14.32
C HIS A 27 -3.79 10.25 -12.98
N PRO A 28 -2.70 10.62 -12.28
CA PRO A 28 -2.75 11.33 -10.99
C PRO A 28 -3.62 12.59 -10.97
N ALA A 29 -3.76 13.27 -12.11
CA ALA A 29 -4.57 14.47 -12.26
C ALA A 29 -6.04 14.28 -11.85
N PHE A 30 -6.62 13.09 -12.07
CA PHE A 30 -8.02 12.83 -11.74
C PHE A 30 -8.28 12.90 -10.23
N ALA A 31 -7.29 12.58 -9.39
CA ALA A 31 -7.41 12.59 -7.94
C ALA A 31 -7.85 13.97 -7.41
N TRP A 32 -7.31 15.04 -7.98
CA TRP A 32 -7.51 16.43 -7.53
C TRP A 32 -8.97 16.88 -7.60
N ILE A 33 -9.75 16.32 -8.52
CA ILE A 33 -11.17 16.61 -8.70
C ILE A 33 -12.08 15.45 -8.31
N ALA A 34 -11.50 14.32 -7.87
CA ALA A 34 -12.24 13.08 -7.73
C ALA A 34 -13.37 13.16 -6.70
N LEU A 35 -13.20 13.87 -5.59
CA LEU A 35 -14.23 14.00 -4.56
C LEU A 35 -15.22 15.14 -4.83
N ALA A 36 -14.92 16.05 -5.76
CA ALA A 36 -15.74 17.24 -5.99
C ALA A 36 -17.20 16.92 -6.41
N PRO A 37 -17.47 15.93 -7.29
CA PRO A 37 -18.83 15.56 -7.65
C PRO A 37 -19.65 15.03 -6.45
N LEU A 38 -19.06 14.13 -5.65
CA LEU A 38 -19.72 13.59 -4.45
C LEU A 38 -20.00 14.71 -3.44
N LEU A 39 -19.01 15.55 -3.14
CA LEU A 39 -19.16 16.68 -2.22
C LEU A 39 -20.24 17.65 -2.69
N THR A 40 -20.31 17.92 -4.00
CA THR A 40 -21.38 18.73 -4.59
C THR A 40 -22.74 18.09 -4.39
N ALA A 41 -22.87 16.77 -4.57
CA ALA A 41 -24.13 16.04 -4.35
C ALA A 41 -24.56 16.04 -2.86
N LEU A 42 -23.60 15.91 -1.93
CA LEU A 42 -23.86 15.94 -0.49
C LEU A 42 -24.29 17.32 0.03
N ALA A 43 -23.79 18.39 -0.58
CA ALA A 43 -24.13 19.77 -0.23
C ALA A 43 -25.25 20.38 -1.09
N HIS A 44 -25.80 19.63 -2.06
CA HIS A 44 -26.92 20.10 -2.87
C HIS A 44 -28.24 20.00 -2.09
N GLU A 45 -28.95 21.11 -1.94
CA GLU A 45 -30.30 21.14 -1.39
C GLU A 45 -31.30 21.51 -2.47
N SER A 46 -32.42 20.78 -2.53
CA SER A 46 -33.51 21.13 -3.44
C SER A 46 -34.20 22.38 -2.93
N ARG A 47 -34.38 23.40 -3.79
CA ARG A 47 -35.18 24.60 -3.47
C ARG A 47 -36.69 24.36 -3.58
N SER A 48 -37.11 23.22 -4.13
CA SER A 48 -38.52 22.88 -4.27
C SER A 48 -39.07 22.36 -2.93
N PRO A 49 -40.16 22.97 -2.40
CA PRO A 49 -40.80 22.53 -1.14
C PRO A 49 -41.43 21.13 -1.26
N PHE A 50 -41.65 20.64 -2.50
CA PHE A 50 -42.23 19.33 -2.78
C PHE A 50 -41.20 18.18 -2.77
N VAL A 51 -39.91 18.48 -2.54
CA VAL A 51 -38.85 17.47 -2.50
C VAL A 51 -38.34 17.32 -1.08
N ALA A 52 -38.57 16.14 -0.50
CA ALA A 52 -38.11 15.82 0.85
C ALA A 52 -36.58 16.06 1.00
N PRO A 53 -36.14 16.65 2.14
CA PRO A 53 -34.74 16.95 2.40
C PRO A 53 -33.85 15.72 2.22
N ARG A 54 -32.62 15.93 1.75
CA ARG A 54 -31.63 14.86 1.65
C ARG A 54 -31.15 14.52 3.07
N GLY A 55 -31.65 13.41 3.61
CA GLY A 55 -31.25 12.90 4.92
C GLY A 55 -29.92 12.13 4.89
N LEU A 56 -29.49 11.66 6.06
CA LEU A 56 -28.25 10.89 6.24
C LEU A 56 -28.26 9.57 5.44
N ALA A 57 -29.43 8.92 5.30
CA ALA A 57 -29.56 7.70 4.52
C ALA A 57 -29.27 7.92 3.02
N HIS A 58 -29.62 9.08 2.46
CA HIS A 58 -29.28 9.42 1.08
C HIS A 58 -27.77 9.62 0.93
N ALA A 59 -27.15 10.34 1.86
CA ALA A 59 -25.70 10.52 1.88
C ALA A 59 -24.95 9.19 1.98
N LEU A 60 -25.42 8.27 2.84
CA LEU A 60 -24.88 6.92 2.94
C LEU A 60 -24.91 6.20 1.59
N ARG A 61 -26.05 6.20 0.88
CA ARG A 61 -26.17 5.56 -0.44
C ARG A 61 -25.23 6.18 -1.48
N LEU A 62 -25.06 7.50 -1.48
CA LEU A 62 -24.12 8.17 -2.39
C LEU A 62 -22.66 7.79 -2.09
N GLY A 63 -22.28 7.78 -0.82
CA GLY A 63 -20.94 7.35 -0.39
C GLY A 63 -20.69 5.88 -0.70
N LEU A 64 -21.65 4.99 -0.41
CA LEU A 64 -21.58 3.57 -0.76
C LEU A 64 -21.44 3.37 -2.27
N LEU A 65 -22.24 4.05 -3.09
CA LEU A 65 -22.12 3.96 -4.55
C LEU A 65 -20.75 4.44 -5.05
N THR A 66 -20.25 5.55 -4.51
CA THR A 66 -18.92 6.07 -4.81
C THR A 66 -17.84 5.04 -4.50
N GLY A 67 -17.92 4.43 -3.31
CA GLY A 67 -17.02 3.36 -2.88
C GLY A 67 -17.11 2.13 -3.77
N VAL A 68 -18.32 1.68 -4.11
CA VAL A 68 -18.52 0.47 -4.92
C VAL A 68 -17.88 0.66 -6.29
N VAL A 69 -18.14 1.79 -6.95
CA VAL A 69 -17.53 2.10 -8.25
C VAL A 69 -16.01 2.21 -8.13
N TYR A 70 -15.51 2.92 -7.11
CA TYR A 70 -14.08 3.09 -6.89
C TYR A 70 -13.35 1.75 -6.70
N PHE A 71 -13.82 0.92 -5.78
CA PHE A 71 -13.16 -0.34 -5.43
C PHE A 71 -13.39 -1.43 -6.48
N ALA A 72 -14.56 -1.48 -7.13
CA ALA A 72 -14.78 -2.42 -8.23
C ALA A 72 -13.80 -2.17 -9.39
N CYS A 73 -13.52 -0.90 -9.71
CA CYS A 73 -12.59 -0.56 -10.79
C CYS A 73 -11.11 -0.70 -10.40
N THR A 74 -10.76 -0.61 -9.12
CA THR A 74 -9.35 -0.67 -8.66
C THR A 74 -8.91 -2.03 -8.14
N LEU A 75 -9.86 -2.85 -7.66
CA LEU A 75 -9.64 -4.15 -7.02
C LEU A 75 -10.25 -5.32 -7.80
N TYR A 76 -10.60 -5.11 -9.08
CA TYR A 76 -11.15 -6.16 -9.95
C TYR A 76 -10.24 -7.40 -10.04
N TRP A 77 -8.93 -7.20 -9.89
CA TRP A 77 -7.91 -8.25 -9.97
C TRP A 77 -8.02 -9.28 -8.84
N ILE A 78 -8.58 -8.93 -7.67
CA ILE A 78 -8.75 -9.84 -6.52
C ILE A 78 -9.58 -11.07 -6.89
N THR A 79 -10.62 -10.89 -7.71
CA THR A 79 -11.43 -12.00 -8.23
C THR A 79 -10.57 -13.02 -8.99
N GLY A 80 -9.64 -12.54 -9.83
CA GLY A 80 -8.75 -13.38 -10.61
C GLY A 80 -7.77 -14.16 -9.74
N VAL A 81 -7.24 -13.52 -8.69
CA VAL A 81 -6.36 -14.20 -7.71
C VAL A 81 -7.08 -15.37 -7.05
N MET A 82 -8.26 -15.10 -6.50
CA MET A 82 -9.05 -16.11 -5.79
C MET A 82 -9.52 -17.25 -6.70
N ALA A 83 -9.96 -16.93 -7.91
CA ALA A 83 -10.45 -17.94 -8.84
C ALA A 83 -9.32 -18.84 -9.39
N THR A 84 -8.17 -18.24 -9.72
CA THR A 84 -7.06 -18.98 -10.36
C THR A 84 -6.26 -19.77 -9.34
N TYR A 85 -5.95 -19.16 -8.19
CA TYR A 85 -5.02 -19.73 -7.22
C TYR A 85 -5.64 -20.12 -5.89
N GLY A 86 -6.81 -19.59 -5.56
CA GLY A 86 -7.58 -20.03 -4.39
C GLY A 86 -8.49 -21.23 -4.67
N GLY A 87 -8.53 -21.72 -5.92
CA GLY A 87 -9.43 -22.80 -6.34
C GLY A 87 -10.92 -22.46 -6.24
N ILE A 88 -11.28 -21.19 -6.08
CA ILE A 88 -12.67 -20.76 -5.89
C ILE A 88 -13.37 -20.75 -7.24
N ALA A 89 -14.57 -21.32 -7.32
CA ALA A 89 -15.43 -21.14 -8.48
C ALA A 89 -15.61 -19.63 -8.78
N THR A 90 -15.44 -19.22 -10.03
CA THR A 90 -15.39 -17.78 -10.41
C THR A 90 -16.57 -16.97 -9.88
N TRP A 91 -17.79 -17.53 -9.89
CA TRP A 91 -18.96 -16.84 -9.35
C TRP A 91 -18.86 -16.59 -7.84
N ALA A 92 -18.32 -17.55 -7.06
CA ALA A 92 -18.10 -17.39 -5.63
C ALA A 92 -16.98 -16.38 -5.35
N ALA A 93 -15.90 -16.39 -6.15
CA ALA A 93 -14.84 -15.38 -6.06
C ALA A 93 -15.38 -13.96 -6.31
N VAL A 94 -16.28 -13.79 -7.30
CA VAL A 94 -16.97 -12.52 -7.55
C VAL A 94 -17.79 -12.08 -6.33
N LEU A 95 -18.51 -13.00 -5.68
CA LEU A 95 -19.31 -12.68 -4.49
C LEU A 95 -18.44 -12.28 -3.29
N VAL A 96 -17.32 -12.99 -3.06
CA VAL A 96 -16.37 -12.65 -1.99
C VAL A 96 -15.72 -11.29 -2.24
N ASN A 97 -15.29 -11.01 -3.47
CA ASN A 97 -14.73 -9.70 -3.81
C ASN A 97 -15.80 -8.60 -3.71
N ALA A 98 -17.04 -8.87 -4.12
CA ALA A 98 -18.15 -7.93 -3.93
C ALA A 98 -18.40 -7.62 -2.46
N ALA A 99 -18.30 -8.61 -1.56
CA ALA A 99 -18.40 -8.39 -0.11
C ALA A 99 -17.26 -7.50 0.42
N LEU A 100 -16.02 -7.73 -0.03
CA LEU A 100 -14.88 -6.86 0.28
C LEU A 100 -15.11 -5.43 -0.23
N ILE A 101 -15.55 -5.27 -1.49
CA ILE A 101 -15.89 -3.97 -2.07
C ILE A 101 -16.96 -3.27 -1.25
N LEU A 102 -18.02 -3.97 -0.83
CA LEU A 102 -19.08 -3.41 0.01
C LEU A 102 -18.54 -2.97 1.38
N TYR A 103 -17.69 -3.79 2.01
CA TYR A 103 -17.00 -3.42 3.25
C TYR A 103 -16.17 -2.15 3.08
N LEU A 104 -15.31 -2.08 2.06
CA LEU A 104 -14.47 -0.91 1.80
C LEU A 104 -15.32 0.33 1.45
N SER A 105 -16.47 0.12 0.83
CA SER A 105 -17.43 1.19 0.50
C SER A 105 -18.08 1.82 1.74
N LEU A 106 -18.05 1.14 2.89
CA LEU A 106 -18.51 1.71 4.16
C LEU A 106 -17.69 2.94 4.55
N PHE A 107 -16.41 3.06 4.15
CA PHE A 107 -15.57 4.21 4.50
C PHE A 107 -15.97 5.48 3.72
N PRO A 108 -16.09 5.48 2.37
CA PRO A 108 -16.74 6.56 1.63
C PRO A 108 -18.19 6.82 2.07
N GLY A 109 -18.93 5.76 2.45
CA GLY A 109 -20.27 5.86 3.05
C GLY A 109 -20.29 6.67 4.35
N LEU A 110 -19.39 6.34 5.28
CA LEU A 110 -19.22 7.02 6.56
C LEU A 110 -18.77 8.46 6.36
N PHE A 111 -17.79 8.69 5.47
CA PHE A 111 -17.37 10.01 5.05
C PHE A 111 -18.57 10.87 4.59
N ALA A 112 -19.38 10.32 3.69
CA ALA A 112 -20.54 11.01 3.15
C ALA A 112 -21.58 11.36 4.23
N VAL A 113 -21.84 10.44 5.16
CA VAL A 113 -22.74 10.66 6.29
C VAL A 113 -22.22 11.75 7.22
N ILE A 114 -20.94 11.71 7.59
CA ILE A 114 -20.32 12.69 8.50
C ILE A 114 -20.34 14.08 7.84
N VAL A 115 -19.89 14.18 6.58
CA VAL A 115 -19.91 15.46 5.84
C VAL A 115 -21.34 15.99 5.74
N ARG A 116 -22.34 15.15 5.44
CA ARG A 116 -23.75 15.58 5.42
C ARG A 116 -24.24 16.02 6.78
N ARG A 117 -23.88 15.32 7.87
CA ARG A 117 -24.26 15.68 9.23
C ARG A 117 -23.72 17.07 9.61
N VAL A 118 -22.45 17.34 9.31
CA VAL A 118 -21.82 18.65 9.54
C VAL A 118 -22.42 19.70 8.59
N PHE A 119 -22.73 19.35 7.35
CA PHE A 119 -23.42 20.25 6.42
C PHE A 119 -24.78 20.70 6.96
N LEU A 120 -25.55 19.79 7.58
CA LEU A 120 -26.84 20.14 8.18
C LEU A 120 -26.72 21.10 9.37
N SER A 121 -25.54 21.22 10.01
CA SER A 121 -25.34 22.11 11.16
C SER A 121 -24.70 23.45 10.82
N ILE A 122 -23.76 23.49 9.86
CA ILE A 122 -23.00 24.70 9.49
C ILE A 122 -23.08 25.05 7.99
N GLY A 123 -23.98 24.40 7.25
CA GLY A 123 -24.20 24.62 5.83
C GLY A 123 -22.97 24.28 4.98
N ARG A 124 -22.77 25.05 3.91
CA ARG A 124 -21.69 24.84 2.93
C ARG A 124 -20.29 24.88 3.54
N ARG A 125 -20.09 25.54 4.68
CA ARG A 125 -18.79 25.58 5.38
C ARG A 125 -18.31 24.18 5.78
N ALA A 126 -19.21 23.21 5.91
CA ALA A 126 -18.86 21.81 6.16
C ALA A 126 -17.93 21.19 5.10
N LEU A 127 -17.96 21.70 3.85
CA LEU A 127 -17.07 21.22 2.80
C LEU A 127 -15.59 21.48 3.12
N LEU A 128 -15.28 22.53 3.90
CA LEU A 128 -13.91 22.79 4.36
C LEU A 128 -13.41 21.73 5.36
N ALA A 129 -14.32 21.02 6.04
CA ALA A 129 -13.96 19.91 6.92
C ALA A 129 -13.82 18.58 6.18
N ALA A 130 -14.26 18.48 4.92
CA ALA A 130 -14.23 17.23 4.17
C ALA A 130 -12.84 16.58 4.09
N PRO A 131 -11.73 17.31 3.84
CA PRO A 131 -10.40 16.71 3.78
C PRO A 131 -9.99 16.03 5.11
N ILE A 132 -10.37 16.64 6.23
CA ILE A 132 -10.12 16.11 7.58
C ILE A 132 -10.92 14.83 7.80
N VAL A 133 -12.21 14.85 7.44
CA VAL A 133 -13.08 13.67 7.57
C VAL A 133 -12.60 12.54 6.66
N TRP A 134 -12.13 12.85 5.44
CA TRP A 134 -11.61 11.85 4.51
C TRP A 134 -10.41 11.11 5.11
N VAL A 135 -9.41 11.85 5.60
CA VAL A 135 -8.25 11.26 6.27
C VAL A 135 -8.64 10.44 7.50
N ALA A 136 -9.60 10.91 8.30
CA ALA A 136 -10.10 10.14 9.44
C ALA A 136 -10.74 8.81 9.01
N THR A 137 -11.48 8.79 7.91
CA THR A 137 -12.06 7.55 7.37
C THR A 137 -11.02 6.62 6.73
N GLU A 138 -9.99 7.17 6.09
CA GLU A 138 -8.85 6.39 5.58
C GLU A 138 -8.03 5.76 6.71
N LEU A 139 -7.84 6.50 7.82
CA LEU A 139 -7.24 5.96 9.04
C LEU A 139 -8.07 4.78 9.56
N GLY A 140 -9.39 4.94 9.69
CA GLY A 140 -10.27 3.85 10.09
C GLY A 140 -10.12 2.61 9.19
N ARG A 141 -10.03 2.81 7.87
CA ARG A 141 -9.84 1.73 6.89
C ARG A 141 -8.53 0.97 7.07
N THR A 142 -7.53 1.61 7.66
CA THR A 142 -6.20 1.03 7.87
C THR A 142 -6.13 0.14 9.12
N TYR A 143 -7.03 0.32 10.08
CA TYR A 143 -6.98 -0.40 11.37
C TYR A 143 -8.19 -1.31 11.64
N LEU A 144 -9.39 -1.01 11.11
CA LEU A 144 -10.59 -1.81 11.39
C LEU A 144 -10.56 -3.15 10.65
N PHE A 145 -10.97 -4.23 11.33
CA PHE A 145 -11.07 -5.60 10.80
C PHE A 145 -9.82 -6.05 10.02
N THR A 146 -8.63 -5.93 10.62
CA THR A 146 -7.28 -6.21 10.06
C THR A 146 -6.70 -5.15 9.12
N GLY A 147 -7.53 -4.19 8.68
CA GLY A 147 -7.08 -3.07 7.88
C GLY A 147 -6.85 -3.41 6.41
N PHE A 148 -7.18 -2.46 5.52
CA PHE A 148 -6.92 -2.56 4.08
C PHE A 148 -6.46 -1.20 3.54
N PRO A 149 -5.21 -0.79 3.79
CA PRO A 149 -4.67 0.50 3.36
C PRO A 149 -4.34 0.56 1.86
N TRP A 150 -4.97 -0.28 1.02
CA TRP A 150 -4.77 -0.23 -0.42
C TRP A 150 -5.49 0.98 -1.03
N VAL A 151 -4.86 1.62 -2.02
CA VAL A 151 -5.44 2.75 -2.76
C VAL A 151 -6.00 3.85 -1.84
N LEU A 152 -5.19 4.29 -0.86
CA LEU A 152 -5.40 5.59 -0.19
C LEU A 152 -5.22 6.72 -1.21
N LEU A 153 -6.02 7.79 -1.11
CA LEU A 153 -6.05 8.89 -2.07
C LEU A 153 -4.65 9.50 -2.29
N GLY A 154 -3.84 9.61 -1.24
CA GLY A 154 -2.48 10.13 -1.31
C GLY A 154 -1.54 9.32 -2.20
N TYR A 155 -1.75 8.00 -2.33
CA TYR A 155 -0.93 7.16 -3.21
C TYR A 155 -1.10 7.50 -4.69
N SER A 156 -2.23 8.09 -5.10
CA SER A 156 -2.41 8.58 -6.48
C SER A 156 -1.34 9.59 -6.91
N GLN A 157 -0.65 10.23 -5.95
CA GLN A 157 0.40 11.21 -6.22
C GLN A 157 1.81 10.66 -5.99
N ALA A 158 2.00 9.35 -5.80
CA ALA A 158 3.31 8.74 -5.53
C ALA A 158 4.36 9.08 -6.61
N SER A 159 3.94 9.13 -7.88
CA SER A 159 4.78 9.49 -9.02
C SER A 159 4.89 11.01 -9.26
N VAL A 160 4.07 11.83 -8.59
CA VAL A 160 4.09 13.29 -8.69
C VAL A 160 5.03 13.85 -7.61
N LEU A 161 6.34 13.69 -7.83
CA LEU A 161 7.36 13.96 -6.80
C LEU A 161 7.25 15.32 -6.10
N PRO A 162 6.96 16.45 -6.77
CA PRO A 162 6.76 17.74 -6.11
C PRO A 162 5.68 17.73 -5.02
N ILE A 163 4.64 16.91 -5.18
CA ILE A 163 3.54 16.79 -4.21
C ILE A 163 3.82 15.66 -3.24
N ALA A 164 4.35 14.53 -3.72
CA ALA A 164 4.69 13.36 -2.92
C ALA A 164 5.63 13.68 -1.76
N GLN A 165 6.50 14.70 -1.88
CA GLN A 165 7.39 15.11 -0.78
C GLN A 165 6.66 15.48 0.51
N LEU A 166 5.39 15.90 0.46
CA LEU A 166 4.59 16.18 1.66
C LEU A 166 4.48 14.95 2.58
N ALA A 167 4.61 13.75 2.00
CA ALA A 167 4.60 12.50 2.72
C ALA A 167 5.75 12.41 3.74
N SER A 168 6.92 13.01 3.47
CA SER A 168 8.03 13.10 4.44
C SER A 168 7.66 13.89 5.72
N VAL A 169 6.60 14.68 5.69
CA VAL A 169 6.12 15.44 6.86
C VAL A 169 4.94 14.74 7.52
N PHE A 170 3.91 14.39 6.75
CA PHE A 170 2.64 13.92 7.33
C PHE A 170 2.21 12.54 6.85
N GLY A 171 3.10 11.77 6.25
CA GLY A 171 2.77 10.50 5.63
C GLY A 171 1.92 10.67 4.38
N VAL A 172 1.50 9.55 3.79
CA VAL A 172 0.47 9.50 2.75
C VAL A 172 -0.81 10.30 3.11
N TRP A 173 -1.10 10.44 4.41
CA TRP A 173 -2.25 11.19 4.95
C TRP A 173 -2.24 12.67 4.58
N GLY A 174 -1.07 13.31 4.63
CA GLY A 174 -0.94 14.73 4.25
C GLY A 174 -1.24 14.95 2.78
N VAL A 175 -0.81 14.01 1.94
CA VAL A 175 -1.08 14.02 0.51
C VAL A 175 -2.58 13.81 0.24
N SER A 176 -3.21 12.82 0.91
CA SER A 176 -4.67 12.64 0.85
C SER A 176 -5.42 13.92 1.23
N MET A 177 -5.02 14.58 2.32
CA MET A 177 -5.65 15.82 2.79
C MET A 177 -5.51 16.95 1.77
N LEU A 178 -4.32 17.15 1.20
CA LEU A 178 -4.07 18.18 0.20
C LEU A 178 -4.93 17.98 -1.06
N VAL A 179 -4.96 16.76 -1.58
CA VAL A 179 -5.75 16.40 -2.76
C VAL A 179 -7.25 16.57 -2.50
N ALA A 180 -7.74 16.09 -1.35
CA ALA A 180 -9.14 16.26 -0.96
C ALA A 180 -9.53 17.74 -0.78
N SER A 181 -8.60 18.60 -0.34
CA SER A 181 -8.82 20.04 -0.17
C SER A 181 -9.13 20.73 -1.49
N VAL A 182 -8.45 20.34 -2.57
CA VAL A 182 -8.74 20.87 -3.91
C VAL A 182 -10.14 20.48 -4.36
N SER A 183 -10.52 19.20 -4.20
CA SER A 183 -11.89 18.75 -4.48
C SER A 183 -12.96 19.48 -3.67
N ALA A 184 -12.69 19.77 -2.39
CA ALA A 184 -13.60 20.52 -1.53
C ALA A 184 -13.82 21.95 -2.01
N VAL A 185 -12.76 22.63 -2.46
CA VAL A 185 -12.84 23.98 -3.03
C VAL A 185 -13.59 23.98 -4.35
N PHE A 186 -13.37 23.02 -5.24
CA PHE A 186 -14.15 22.88 -6.47
C PHE A 186 -15.63 22.70 -6.18
N ALA A 187 -15.99 21.87 -5.20
CA ALA A 187 -17.39 21.69 -4.79
C ALA A 187 -17.99 22.97 -4.20
N LEU A 188 -17.24 23.71 -3.37
CA LEU A 188 -17.67 25.01 -2.85
C LEU A 188 -17.94 26.01 -3.98
N PHE A 189 -17.02 26.10 -4.94
CA PHE A 189 -17.13 27.02 -6.07
C PHE A 189 -18.29 26.67 -7.00
N ALA A 190 -18.51 25.38 -7.27
CA ALA A 190 -19.62 24.88 -8.10
C ALA A 190 -21.00 25.14 -7.48
N LEU A 191 -21.08 25.25 -6.15
CA LEU A 191 -22.31 25.53 -5.43
C LEU A 191 -22.55 27.03 -5.21
N ASP A 192 -21.52 27.87 -5.30
CA ASP A 192 -21.65 29.29 -5.01
C ASP A 192 -22.37 30.04 -6.14
N SER A 193 -23.52 30.62 -5.80
CA SER A 193 -24.37 31.40 -6.70
C SER A 193 -24.27 32.89 -6.42
N ARG A 194 -23.42 33.31 -5.46
CA ARG A 194 -23.20 34.72 -5.13
C ARG A 194 -22.49 35.44 -6.29
N PRO A 195 -22.77 36.74 -6.50
CA PRO A 195 -21.99 37.56 -7.43
C PRO A 195 -20.50 37.51 -7.06
N ALA A 196 -19.62 37.63 -8.06
CA ALA A 196 -18.18 37.40 -7.97
C ALA A 196 -17.44 38.44 -7.10
N GLY A 197 -17.74 38.48 -5.80
CA GLY A 197 -16.98 39.25 -4.82
C GLY A 197 -15.65 38.57 -4.46
N PRO A 198 -14.65 39.32 -3.96
CA PRO A 198 -13.31 38.79 -3.68
C PRO A 198 -13.31 37.70 -2.58
N THR A 199 -14.25 37.73 -1.64
CA THR A 199 -14.37 36.75 -0.56
C THR A 199 -14.76 35.35 -1.04
N ARG A 200 -15.36 35.21 -2.23
CA ARG A 200 -15.66 33.92 -2.87
C ARG A 200 -14.40 33.16 -3.27
N TRP A 201 -13.35 33.90 -3.66
CA TRP A 201 -12.10 33.33 -4.15
C TRP A 201 -11.11 33.00 -3.03
N LEU A 202 -11.36 33.47 -1.80
CA LEU A 202 -10.43 33.26 -0.68
C LEU A 202 -10.10 31.78 -0.43
N PRO A 203 -11.05 30.84 -0.34
CA PRO A 203 -10.70 29.42 -0.17
C PRO A 203 -9.92 28.84 -1.34
N VAL A 204 -10.21 29.30 -2.56
CA VAL A 204 -9.49 28.91 -3.78
C VAL A 204 -8.05 29.40 -3.72
N ALA A 205 -7.85 30.68 -3.40
CA ALA A 205 -6.54 31.29 -3.28
C ALA A 205 -5.71 30.61 -2.18
N VAL A 206 -6.30 30.30 -1.02
CA VAL A 206 -5.62 29.61 0.08
C VAL A 206 -5.18 28.20 -0.33
N VAL A 207 -6.07 27.40 -0.92
CA VAL A 207 -5.72 26.04 -1.34
C VAL A 207 -4.72 26.06 -2.50
N LEU A 208 -4.88 26.97 -3.47
CA LEU A 208 -3.91 27.13 -4.56
C LEU A 208 -2.54 27.55 -4.03
N ALA A 209 -2.48 28.51 -3.11
CA ALA A 209 -1.25 28.92 -2.45
C ALA A 209 -0.61 27.77 -1.69
N LEU A 210 -1.41 26.92 -1.01
CA LEU A 210 -0.91 25.73 -0.32
C LEU A 210 -0.35 24.70 -1.31
N VAL A 211 -1.07 24.39 -2.40
CA VAL A 211 -0.60 23.47 -3.44
C VAL A 211 0.68 23.98 -4.08
N LEU A 212 0.76 25.27 -4.41
CA LEU A 212 1.97 25.89 -4.95
C LEU A 212 3.11 25.88 -3.94
N ALA A 213 2.86 26.18 -2.67
CA ALA A 213 3.88 26.12 -1.62
C ALA A 213 4.44 24.70 -1.47
N VAL A 214 3.56 23.69 -1.43
CA VAL A 214 3.96 22.27 -1.38
C VAL A 214 4.73 21.89 -2.64
N ALA A 215 4.23 22.25 -3.83
CA ALA A 215 4.89 21.91 -5.09
C ALA A 215 6.27 22.58 -5.22
N VAL A 216 6.43 23.84 -4.83
CA VAL A 216 7.71 24.56 -4.85
C VAL A 216 8.68 23.97 -3.84
N TRP A 217 8.25 23.79 -2.58
CA TRP A 217 9.08 23.18 -1.55
C TRP A 217 9.46 21.74 -1.91
N GLY A 218 8.50 20.94 -2.36
CA GLY A 218 8.70 19.56 -2.74
C GLY A 218 9.55 19.39 -3.99
N SER A 219 9.45 20.30 -4.98
CA SER A 219 10.38 20.31 -6.13
C SER A 219 11.81 20.58 -5.69
N ARG A 220 12.02 21.56 -4.79
CA ARG A 220 13.36 21.84 -4.23
C ARG A 220 13.91 20.65 -3.47
N ARG A 221 13.07 19.99 -2.66
CA ARG A 221 13.43 18.79 -1.91
C ARG A 221 13.73 17.60 -2.83
N ALA A 222 12.90 17.33 -3.83
CA ALA A 222 13.12 16.22 -4.77
C ALA A 222 14.34 16.43 -5.68
N ALA A 223 14.71 17.69 -5.95
CA ALA A 223 15.94 18.05 -6.65
C ALA A 223 17.19 17.99 -5.74
N ALA A 224 17.02 17.88 -4.41
CA ALA A 224 18.13 17.77 -3.49
C ALA A 224 18.87 16.43 -3.67
N SER A 225 20.08 16.37 -3.13
CA SER A 225 20.93 15.18 -3.19
C SER A 225 21.68 14.90 -1.89
N GLU A 226 21.36 15.62 -0.82
CA GLU A 226 21.99 15.48 0.51
C GLU A 226 21.91 14.03 0.97
N TRP A 227 20.70 13.46 1.02
CA TRP A 227 20.47 12.09 1.50
C TRP A 227 20.95 11.02 0.52
N THR A 228 21.13 11.36 -0.75
CA THR A 228 21.72 10.44 -1.75
C THR A 228 23.25 10.50 -1.78
N ARG A 229 23.87 11.34 -0.96
CA ARG A 229 25.34 11.43 -0.81
C ARG A 229 25.81 11.07 0.61
N GLU A 230 24.88 10.98 1.56
CA GLU A 230 25.12 10.54 2.93
C GLU A 230 25.22 9.01 3.05
N GLY A 231 25.83 8.53 4.14
CA GLY A 231 25.87 7.11 4.47
C GLY A 231 26.82 6.28 3.60
N GLU A 232 27.02 5.03 4.02
CA GLU A 232 27.77 4.05 3.24
C GLU A 232 26.95 3.63 2.01
N ALA A 233 27.59 3.64 0.84
CA ALA A 233 27.00 3.16 -0.40
C ALA A 233 27.09 1.64 -0.49
N VAL A 234 26.07 1.02 -1.08
CA VAL A 234 26.03 -0.41 -1.35
C VAL A 234 25.43 -0.64 -2.73
N ARG A 235 26.08 -1.47 -3.55
CA ARG A 235 25.47 -1.91 -4.81
C ARG A 235 24.59 -3.13 -4.58
N VAL A 236 23.30 -2.96 -4.85
CA VAL A 236 22.27 -3.97 -4.57
C VAL A 236 21.87 -4.68 -5.86
N GLY A 237 21.96 -6.01 -5.85
CA GLY A 237 21.49 -6.89 -6.91
C GLY A 237 20.08 -7.39 -6.63
N LEU A 238 19.15 -7.16 -7.55
CA LEU A 238 17.75 -7.59 -7.45
C LEU A 238 17.50 -8.70 -8.48
N ILE A 239 17.13 -9.88 -7.99
CA ILE A 239 16.88 -11.05 -8.84
C ILE A 239 15.37 -11.14 -9.11
N GLN A 240 14.99 -11.11 -10.39
CA GLN A 240 13.61 -11.27 -10.85
C GLN A 240 13.51 -12.53 -11.73
N GLY A 241 13.18 -13.66 -11.11
CA GLY A 241 13.21 -14.98 -11.78
C GLY A 241 12.12 -15.20 -12.83
N ASN A 242 11.03 -14.43 -12.81
CA ASN A 242 9.85 -14.60 -13.67
C ASN A 242 9.28 -16.02 -13.63
N VAL A 243 9.26 -16.62 -12.45
CA VAL A 243 8.78 -17.99 -12.26
C VAL A 243 7.26 -17.98 -12.24
N ASP A 244 6.64 -18.78 -13.11
CA ASP A 244 5.19 -18.94 -13.12
C ASP A 244 4.70 -19.55 -11.79
N GLN A 245 3.55 -19.07 -11.31
CA GLN A 245 3.02 -19.47 -10.01
C GLN A 245 2.64 -20.96 -9.97
N GLY A 246 2.19 -21.56 -11.08
CA GLY A 246 1.86 -22.98 -11.16
C GLY A 246 3.08 -23.89 -11.22
N GLN A 247 4.21 -23.40 -11.72
CA GLN A 247 5.47 -24.16 -11.79
C GLN A 247 6.28 -24.08 -10.50
N LYS A 248 6.04 -23.06 -9.67
CA LYS A 248 6.83 -22.75 -8.47
C LYS A 248 6.98 -23.91 -7.49
N TRP A 249 5.93 -24.73 -7.35
CA TRP A 249 5.89 -25.88 -6.45
C TRP A 249 5.97 -27.23 -7.17
N SER A 250 6.25 -27.23 -8.47
CA SER A 250 6.46 -28.45 -9.25
C SER A 250 7.82 -29.06 -8.90
N PRO A 251 7.88 -30.33 -8.46
CA PRO A 251 9.15 -31.02 -8.21
C PRO A 251 10.07 -31.02 -9.44
N ASP A 252 9.49 -31.15 -10.64
CA ASP A 252 10.24 -31.19 -11.90
C ASP A 252 10.89 -29.85 -12.25
N SER A 253 10.33 -28.73 -11.77
CA SER A 253 10.83 -27.38 -12.03
C SER A 253 11.74 -26.85 -10.92
N ALA A 254 11.70 -27.45 -9.72
CA ALA A 254 12.40 -26.97 -8.53
C ALA A 254 13.90 -26.75 -8.78
N ALA A 255 14.60 -27.78 -9.26
CA ALA A 255 16.04 -27.69 -9.52
C ALA A 255 16.36 -26.58 -10.55
N ALA A 256 15.59 -26.51 -11.65
CA ALA A 256 15.80 -25.51 -12.69
C ALA A 256 15.56 -24.07 -12.20
N ILE A 257 14.53 -23.86 -11.36
CA ILE A 257 14.22 -22.57 -10.75
C ILE A 257 15.37 -22.13 -9.83
N PHE A 258 15.83 -23.01 -8.95
CA PHE A 258 16.92 -22.69 -8.03
C PHE A 258 18.23 -22.43 -8.78
N ASP A 259 18.57 -23.28 -9.75
CA ASP A 259 19.74 -23.08 -10.61
C ASP A 259 19.70 -21.75 -11.36
N SER A 260 18.51 -21.33 -11.81
CA SER A 260 18.31 -20.01 -12.42
C SER A 260 18.66 -18.88 -11.45
N HIS A 261 18.13 -18.91 -10.22
CA HIS A 261 18.43 -17.90 -9.21
C HIS A 261 19.93 -17.86 -8.86
N ILE A 262 20.59 -19.03 -8.77
CA ILE A 262 22.04 -19.11 -8.55
C ILE A 262 22.81 -18.48 -9.72
N ARG A 263 22.45 -18.77 -10.97
CA ARG A 263 23.08 -18.14 -12.15
C ARG A 263 22.87 -16.63 -12.16
N MET A 264 21.65 -16.17 -11.92
CA MET A 264 21.31 -14.74 -11.87
C MET A 264 22.03 -14.01 -10.73
N THR A 265 22.22 -14.68 -9.60
CA THR A 265 23.02 -14.16 -8.48
C THR A 265 24.49 -14.00 -8.86
N ARG A 266 25.08 -14.99 -9.55
CA ARG A 266 26.43 -14.86 -10.09
C ARG A 266 26.55 -13.72 -11.10
N GLN A 267 25.54 -13.52 -11.95
CA GLN A 267 25.48 -12.38 -12.86
C GLN A 267 25.45 -11.05 -12.10
N ALA A 268 24.62 -10.92 -11.05
CA ALA A 268 24.56 -9.72 -10.23
C ALA A 268 25.92 -9.42 -9.55
N ILE A 269 26.56 -10.44 -8.98
CA ILE A 269 27.88 -10.33 -8.33
C ILE A 269 28.96 -9.96 -9.35
N ALA A 270 28.96 -10.58 -10.54
CA ALA A 270 29.89 -10.23 -11.63
C ALA A 270 29.68 -8.78 -12.13
N ALA A 271 28.43 -8.30 -12.10
CA ALA A 271 28.10 -6.91 -12.34
C ALA A 271 28.40 -5.99 -11.14
N GLY A 272 28.98 -6.52 -10.06
CA GLY A 272 29.50 -5.83 -8.88
C GLY A 272 28.48 -5.58 -7.76
N ALA A 273 27.47 -6.43 -7.61
CA ALA A 273 26.57 -6.40 -6.47
C ALA A 273 27.29 -6.82 -5.17
N GLU A 274 27.06 -6.06 -4.10
CA GLU A 274 27.60 -6.25 -2.76
C GLU A 274 26.54 -6.71 -1.75
N PHE A 275 25.27 -6.72 -2.15
CA PHE A 275 24.14 -7.26 -1.42
C PHE A 275 23.11 -7.76 -2.44
N VAL A 276 22.63 -8.99 -2.33
CA VAL A 276 21.67 -9.56 -3.29
C VAL A 276 20.33 -9.87 -2.63
N LEU A 277 19.23 -9.54 -3.32
CA LEU A 277 17.87 -9.84 -2.91
C LEU A 277 17.22 -10.81 -3.88
N TRP A 278 16.61 -11.86 -3.35
CA TRP A 278 15.67 -12.71 -4.07
C TRP A 278 14.23 -12.42 -3.63
N PRO A 279 13.23 -12.70 -4.49
CA PRO A 279 11.83 -12.43 -4.17
C PRO A 279 11.24 -13.28 -3.03
N GLU A 280 9.96 -13.05 -2.74
CA GLU A 280 9.18 -13.84 -1.78
C GLU A 280 9.01 -15.31 -2.23
N SER A 281 9.16 -16.24 -1.28
CA SER A 281 9.14 -17.68 -1.50
C SER A 281 9.99 -18.11 -2.70
N SER A 282 11.16 -17.52 -2.88
CA SER A 282 12.03 -17.74 -4.05
C SER A 282 12.72 -19.10 -4.08
N THR A 283 12.78 -19.80 -2.94
CA THR A 283 13.33 -21.16 -2.87
C THR A 283 12.21 -22.18 -3.10
N PRO A 284 12.43 -23.17 -3.99
CA PRO A 284 11.47 -24.28 -4.18
C PRO A 284 11.56 -25.33 -3.06
N PHE A 285 12.42 -25.10 -2.07
CA PHE A 285 12.64 -25.90 -0.88
C PHE A 285 12.53 -25.01 0.37
N ARG A 286 12.44 -25.65 1.53
CA ARG A 286 12.45 -24.96 2.83
C ARG A 286 13.88 -24.83 3.31
N PHE A 287 14.37 -23.60 3.40
CA PHE A 287 15.79 -23.31 3.62
C PHE A 287 16.41 -23.95 4.87
N GLU A 288 15.67 -24.09 5.96
CA GLU A 288 16.18 -24.70 7.20
C GLU A 288 16.03 -26.23 7.24
N GLU A 289 15.26 -26.82 6.31
CA GLU A 289 14.96 -28.26 6.30
C GLU A 289 15.75 -29.01 5.20
N ASP A 290 16.03 -28.34 4.07
CA ASP A 290 16.82 -28.92 2.98
C ASP A 290 18.27 -28.45 3.06
N GLN A 291 19.10 -29.25 3.73
CA GLN A 291 20.50 -28.91 3.95
C GLN A 291 21.30 -28.87 2.65
N ALA A 292 20.97 -29.71 1.65
CA ALA A 292 21.77 -29.83 0.43
C ALA A 292 21.70 -28.56 -0.42
N ASP A 293 20.48 -28.07 -0.69
CA ASP A 293 20.32 -26.82 -1.45
C ASP A 293 20.62 -25.58 -0.60
N ALA A 294 20.36 -25.61 0.70
CA ALA A 294 20.79 -24.54 1.61
C ALA A 294 22.32 -24.38 1.59
N ASP A 295 23.08 -25.46 1.62
CA ASP A 295 24.54 -25.43 1.60
C ASP A 295 25.08 -24.86 0.28
N ARG A 296 24.39 -25.08 -0.85
CA ARG A 296 24.73 -24.45 -2.13
C ARG A 296 24.58 -22.93 -2.07
N LEU A 297 23.51 -22.43 -1.45
CA LEU A 297 23.29 -20.99 -1.27
C LEU A 297 24.30 -20.38 -0.28
N ARG A 298 24.57 -21.06 0.84
CA ARG A 298 25.60 -20.66 1.82
C ARG A 298 26.99 -20.64 1.20
N ALA A 299 27.32 -21.64 0.38
CA ALA A 299 28.58 -21.70 -0.34
C ALA A 299 28.72 -20.55 -1.34
N LEU A 300 27.65 -20.20 -2.06
CA LEU A 300 27.65 -19.06 -2.97
C LEU A 300 27.93 -17.74 -2.23
N ALA A 301 27.22 -17.50 -1.13
CA ALA A 301 27.43 -16.31 -0.31
C ALA A 301 28.89 -16.23 0.22
N ARG A 302 29.44 -17.37 0.66
CA ARG A 302 30.82 -17.49 1.17
C ARG A 302 31.88 -17.28 0.09
N GLN A 303 31.71 -17.89 -1.08
CA GLN A 303 32.65 -17.76 -2.20
C GLN A 303 32.68 -16.33 -2.73
N ALA A 304 31.51 -15.71 -2.85
CA ALA A 304 31.38 -14.33 -3.33
C ALA A 304 31.69 -13.28 -2.26
N ARG A 305 31.66 -13.66 -0.97
CA ARG A 305 31.67 -12.74 0.19
C ARG A 305 30.55 -11.68 0.10
N VAL A 306 29.39 -12.08 -0.39
CA VAL A 306 28.22 -11.21 -0.60
C VAL A 306 27.04 -11.76 0.21
N PRO A 307 26.39 -10.97 1.07
CA PRO A 307 25.17 -11.36 1.76
C PRO A 307 24.00 -11.52 0.78
N ILE A 308 23.13 -12.49 1.05
CA ILE A 308 21.95 -12.78 0.23
C ILE A 308 20.71 -12.77 1.14
N LEU A 309 19.75 -11.91 0.83
CA LEU A 309 18.42 -11.86 1.46
C LEU A 309 17.41 -12.52 0.51
N PHE A 310 16.63 -13.48 1.00
CA PHE A 310 15.68 -14.21 0.14
C PHE A 310 14.46 -14.67 0.92
N GLY A 311 13.34 -14.88 0.22
CA GLY A 311 12.14 -15.46 0.81
C GLY A 311 12.14 -16.99 0.75
N SER A 312 11.77 -17.64 1.85
CA SER A 312 11.56 -19.09 1.99
C SER A 312 10.53 -19.34 3.10
N ASP A 313 9.87 -20.50 3.07
CA ASP A 313 9.02 -20.92 4.17
C ASP A 313 9.89 -21.40 5.36
N GLN A 314 9.43 -21.10 6.57
CA GLN A 314 10.01 -21.58 7.83
C GLN A 314 9.01 -22.47 8.57
N ILE A 315 9.50 -23.55 9.19
CA ILE A 315 8.69 -24.43 10.02
C ILE A 315 9.19 -24.41 11.47
N GLU A 316 8.27 -24.23 12.41
CA GLU A 316 8.48 -24.60 13.80
C GLU A 316 7.88 -25.97 14.05
N TRP A 317 8.67 -26.84 14.68
CA TRP A 317 8.28 -28.20 14.98
C TRP A 317 7.96 -28.36 16.45
N ARG A 318 6.95 -29.15 16.76
CA ARG A 318 6.63 -29.60 18.11
C ARG A 318 6.75 -31.12 18.20
N ASN A 319 7.20 -31.60 19.35
CA ASN A 319 7.24 -33.02 19.65
C ASN A 319 5.89 -33.48 20.21
N GLU A 320 5.29 -34.49 19.60
CA GLU A 320 4.13 -35.24 20.10
C GLU A 320 4.53 -36.70 20.31
N GLY A 321 4.93 -37.02 21.54
CA GLY A 321 5.53 -38.31 21.88
C GLY A 321 6.85 -38.52 21.13
N LEU A 322 6.92 -39.56 20.29
CA LEU A 322 8.08 -39.87 19.44
C LEU A 322 8.01 -39.22 18.04
N ARG A 323 6.93 -38.49 17.71
CA ARG A 323 6.73 -37.87 16.40
C ARG A 323 7.02 -36.37 16.47
N ARG A 324 7.71 -35.85 15.44
CA ARG A 324 7.77 -34.40 15.17
C ARG A 324 6.61 -34.04 14.26
N VAL A 325 5.80 -33.08 14.68
CA VAL A 325 4.70 -32.51 13.89
C VAL A 325 4.94 -31.02 13.70
N VAL A 326 4.41 -30.48 12.60
CA VAL A 326 4.47 -29.05 12.32
C VAL A 326 3.63 -28.33 13.38
N ASP A 327 4.23 -27.43 14.15
CA ASP A 327 3.53 -26.54 15.07
C ASP A 327 3.04 -25.31 14.31
N LYS A 328 3.96 -24.64 13.61
CA LYS A 328 3.68 -23.42 12.86
C LYS A 328 4.49 -23.37 11.58
N MET A 329 3.90 -22.73 10.57
CA MET A 329 4.55 -22.43 9.30
C MET A 329 4.57 -20.91 9.11
N PHE A 330 5.66 -20.35 8.63
CA PHE A 330 5.81 -18.90 8.40
C PHE A 330 6.30 -18.62 6.99
N ASN A 331 5.75 -17.58 6.36
CA ASN A 331 6.34 -16.94 5.20
C ASN A 331 7.47 -16.03 5.73
N ALA A 332 8.72 -16.38 5.42
CA ALA A 332 9.88 -15.78 6.05
C ALA A 332 10.90 -15.25 5.05
N ALA A 333 11.66 -14.26 5.49
CA ALA A 333 12.82 -13.74 4.80
C ALA A 333 14.08 -14.10 5.62
N PHE A 334 15.05 -14.74 4.96
CA PHE A 334 16.31 -15.14 5.57
C PHE A 334 17.45 -14.30 5.01
N LEU A 335 18.35 -13.87 5.89
CA LEU A 335 19.64 -13.35 5.48
C LEU A 335 20.69 -14.44 5.60
N VAL A 336 21.46 -14.70 4.55
CA VAL A 336 22.71 -15.47 4.63
C VAL A 336 23.87 -14.49 4.58
N ARG A 337 24.78 -14.59 5.55
CA ARG A 337 25.95 -13.73 5.70
C ARG A 337 27.07 -14.11 4.71
N PRO A 338 28.05 -13.21 4.48
CA PRO A 338 29.23 -13.50 3.67
C PRO A 338 30.10 -14.68 4.14
N ASP A 339 29.91 -15.18 5.36
CA ASP A 339 30.60 -16.37 5.89
C ASP A 339 29.79 -17.66 5.69
N GLY A 340 28.56 -17.57 5.15
CA GLY A 340 27.63 -18.68 4.95
C GLY A 340 26.71 -18.95 6.15
N THR A 341 26.84 -18.23 7.26
CA THR A 341 25.95 -18.38 8.42
C THR A 341 24.61 -17.66 8.20
N THR A 342 23.57 -18.07 8.94
CA THR A 342 22.27 -17.37 8.89
C THR A 342 22.36 -16.08 9.70
N GLY A 343 22.19 -14.96 9.00
CA GLY A 343 22.13 -13.57 9.46
C GLY A 343 21.08 -13.30 10.53
N GLY A 344 19.91 -13.89 10.29
CA GLY A 344 18.68 -13.66 11.01
C GLY A 344 17.51 -13.97 10.09
N THR A 345 16.33 -14.00 10.68
CA THR A 345 15.09 -14.35 9.99
C THR A 345 14.02 -13.34 10.37
N TYR A 346 13.31 -12.82 9.37
CA TYR A 346 12.09 -12.05 9.58
C TYR A 346 10.89 -12.89 9.15
N ARG A 347 9.85 -12.95 10.00
CA ARG A 347 8.60 -13.66 9.72
C ARG A 347 7.53 -12.64 9.40
N LYS A 348 6.82 -12.82 8.29
CA LYS A 348 5.73 -11.96 7.85
C LYS A 348 4.71 -11.76 8.97
N MET A 349 4.48 -10.52 9.37
CA MET A 349 3.58 -10.15 10.47
C MET A 349 2.17 -9.90 9.97
N HIS A 350 2.01 -9.19 8.85
CA HIS A 350 0.69 -8.96 8.23
C HIS A 350 0.46 -9.92 7.08
N LEU A 351 -0.31 -10.96 7.37
CA LEU A 351 -0.72 -11.96 6.40
C LEU A 351 -1.83 -11.43 5.48
N VAL A 352 -1.90 -11.96 4.27
CA VAL A 352 -2.97 -11.62 3.31
C VAL A 352 -4.25 -12.39 3.66
N PRO A 353 -5.36 -11.69 3.96
CA PRO A 353 -6.66 -12.34 4.17
C PRO A 353 -7.08 -13.22 2.99
N PHE A 354 -7.55 -14.43 3.27
CA PHE A 354 -7.99 -15.45 2.29
C PHE A 354 -6.91 -15.99 1.35
N GLY A 355 -5.67 -15.50 1.44
CA GLY A 355 -4.52 -16.04 0.70
C GLY A 355 -3.55 -16.82 1.61
N GLU A 356 -3.30 -16.33 2.82
CA GLU A 356 -2.36 -16.95 3.78
C GLU A 356 -3.03 -17.41 5.08
N TYR A 357 -4.23 -16.89 5.36
CA TYR A 357 -5.09 -17.32 6.46
C TYR A 357 -6.57 -17.03 6.15
N VAL A 358 -7.49 -17.67 6.87
CA VAL A 358 -8.93 -17.38 6.77
C VAL A 358 -9.34 -16.48 7.93
N PRO A 359 -9.68 -15.19 7.69
CA PRO A 359 -10.22 -14.33 8.73
C PRO A 359 -11.50 -14.92 9.31
N LEU A 360 -11.69 -14.85 10.63
CA LEU A 360 -12.88 -15.36 11.32
C LEU A 360 -13.23 -16.79 10.87
N GLN A 361 -12.25 -17.70 10.88
CA GLN A 361 -12.38 -19.09 10.41
C GLN A 361 -13.60 -19.84 10.98
N GLN A 362 -14.05 -19.49 12.19
CA GLN A 362 -15.25 -20.05 12.83
C GLN A 362 -16.57 -19.63 12.14
N VAL A 363 -16.59 -18.47 11.47
CA VAL A 363 -17.74 -17.94 10.72
C VAL A 363 -17.61 -18.29 9.24
N PHE A 364 -16.41 -18.20 8.67
CA PHE A 364 -16.09 -18.53 7.28
C PHE A 364 -15.48 -19.93 7.15
N PHE A 365 -16.02 -20.91 7.87
CA PHE A 365 -15.49 -22.28 7.88
C PHE A 365 -15.50 -22.93 6.49
N PHE A 366 -16.44 -22.52 5.62
CA PHE A 366 -16.53 -22.94 4.22
C PHE A 366 -15.39 -22.41 3.34
N ALA A 367 -14.62 -21.43 3.83
CA ALA A 367 -13.45 -20.84 3.17
C ALA A 367 -12.12 -21.45 3.67
N ALA A 368 -12.15 -22.46 4.55
CA ALA A 368 -10.94 -23.17 4.99
C ALA A 368 -10.09 -23.77 3.82
N PRO A 369 -10.70 -24.33 2.75
CA PRO A 369 -9.95 -24.83 1.60
C PRO A 369 -9.15 -23.76 0.85
N LEU A 370 -9.45 -22.47 1.05
CA LEU A 370 -8.75 -21.36 0.37
C LEU A 370 -7.27 -21.24 0.75
N THR A 371 -6.90 -21.78 1.91
CA THR A 371 -5.51 -21.78 2.40
C THR A 371 -4.82 -23.13 2.22
N GLU A 372 -5.52 -24.17 1.75
CA GLU A 372 -4.97 -25.52 1.63
C GLU A 372 -3.85 -25.61 0.57
N GLN A 373 -3.90 -24.79 -0.49
CA GLN A 373 -2.83 -24.74 -1.50
C GLN A 373 -1.59 -23.93 -1.08
N VAL A 374 -1.73 -23.05 -0.07
CA VAL A 374 -0.68 -22.13 0.39
C VAL A 374 -0.12 -22.54 1.76
N GLY A 375 -0.86 -23.36 2.51
CA GLY A 375 -0.65 -23.67 3.92
C GLY A 375 -1.20 -22.56 4.83
N THR A 376 -1.67 -22.94 6.03
CA THR A 376 -2.09 -21.97 7.05
C THR A 376 -0.84 -21.38 7.70
N PHE A 377 -0.43 -20.21 7.23
CA PHE A 377 0.70 -19.50 7.81
C PHE A 377 0.33 -18.88 9.17
N SER A 378 1.27 -18.90 10.10
CA SER A 378 1.24 -18.15 11.35
C SER A 378 1.89 -16.78 11.15
N PRO A 379 1.35 -15.71 11.77
CA PRO A 379 1.97 -14.40 11.71
C PRO A 379 3.23 -14.35 12.58
N GLY A 380 4.23 -13.61 12.12
CA GLY A 380 5.33 -13.13 12.94
C GLY A 380 4.83 -12.16 14.02
N LEU A 381 5.54 -12.10 15.14
CA LEU A 381 5.15 -11.27 16.29
C LEU A 381 6.05 -10.04 16.48
N GLU A 382 7.20 -9.99 15.80
CA GLU A 382 8.22 -8.97 16.01
C GLU A 382 8.72 -8.39 14.69
N ALA A 383 8.89 -7.06 14.68
CA ALA A 383 9.55 -6.37 13.61
C ALA A 383 11.08 -6.54 13.76
N VAL A 384 11.70 -7.29 12.85
CA VAL A 384 13.14 -7.60 12.89
C VAL A 384 13.90 -6.79 11.83
N VAL A 385 15.06 -6.26 12.21
CA VAL A 385 16.04 -5.68 11.28
C VAL A 385 17.23 -6.64 11.16
N LEU A 386 17.67 -6.91 9.93
CA LEU A 386 18.69 -7.90 9.59
C LEU A 386 20.06 -7.22 9.40
N PRO A 387 21.16 -7.80 9.91
CA PRO A 387 22.48 -7.19 9.85
C PRO A 387 23.17 -7.43 8.49
N VAL A 388 22.95 -6.56 7.53
CA VAL A 388 23.58 -6.61 6.19
C VAL A 388 24.82 -5.73 6.21
N ARG A 389 26.01 -6.33 6.07
CA ARG A 389 27.30 -5.61 6.09
C ARG A 389 27.50 -4.71 7.32
N GLY A 390 26.99 -5.14 8.48
CA GLY A 390 27.05 -4.34 9.72
C GLY A 390 25.98 -3.25 9.84
N HIS A 391 25.14 -3.07 8.82
CA HIS A 391 24.02 -2.14 8.83
C HIS A 391 22.68 -2.85 9.07
N PRO A 392 21.78 -2.29 9.87
CA PRO A 392 20.43 -2.83 10.07
C PRO A 392 19.56 -2.57 8.83
N VAL A 393 19.03 -3.63 8.23
CA VAL A 393 18.16 -3.60 7.05
C VAL A 393 16.85 -4.30 7.36
N SER A 394 15.74 -3.59 7.22
CA SER A 394 14.41 -4.20 7.37
C SER A 394 13.93 -4.82 6.07
N VAL A 395 13.07 -5.82 6.16
CA VAL A 395 12.39 -6.40 5.00
C VAL A 395 10.89 -6.47 5.25
N ALA A 396 10.11 -5.88 4.35
CA ALA A 396 8.66 -6.08 4.28
C ALA A 396 8.36 -7.16 3.23
N ILE A 397 7.51 -8.12 3.56
CA ILE A 397 7.15 -9.20 2.64
C ILE A 397 5.81 -8.86 1.97
N CYS A 398 5.86 -8.62 0.66
CA CYS A 398 4.69 -8.45 -0.18
C CYS A 398 3.75 -7.36 0.33
N TYR A 399 2.51 -7.73 0.66
CA TYR A 399 1.43 -6.86 1.12
C TYR A 399 1.79 -6.00 2.34
N GLU A 400 2.77 -6.39 3.15
CA GLU A 400 3.22 -5.62 4.31
C GLU A 400 3.68 -4.20 3.99
N VAL A 401 4.24 -3.99 2.80
CA VAL A 401 4.77 -2.68 2.40
C VAL A 401 3.68 -1.61 2.26
N VAL A 402 2.41 -2.00 2.13
CA VAL A 402 1.30 -1.04 2.05
C VAL A 402 0.85 -0.51 3.40
N TYR A 403 1.34 -1.07 4.51
CA TYR A 403 1.03 -0.64 5.89
C TYR A 403 2.06 0.40 6.38
N PRO A 404 1.68 1.69 6.44
CA PRO A 404 2.62 2.75 6.82
C PRO A 404 3.25 2.54 8.22
N ALA A 405 2.42 2.13 9.18
CA ALA A 405 2.84 1.94 10.56
C ALA A 405 3.90 0.85 10.73
N LEU A 406 3.79 -0.26 9.99
CA LEU A 406 4.76 -1.35 10.04
C LEU A 406 6.11 -0.92 9.47
N VAL A 407 6.12 -0.25 8.32
CA VAL A 407 7.37 0.23 7.71
C VAL A 407 8.06 1.27 8.59
N ARG A 408 7.28 2.17 9.20
CA ARG A 408 7.79 3.10 10.21
C ARG A 408 8.36 2.38 11.44
N GLN A 409 7.72 1.31 11.91
CA GLN A 409 8.21 0.53 13.06
C GLN A 409 9.62 0.00 12.81
N PHE A 410 9.92 -0.46 11.59
CA PHE A 410 11.28 -0.88 11.23
C PHE A 410 12.31 0.26 11.31
N VAL A 411 11.96 1.45 10.84
CA VAL A 411 12.87 2.60 10.82
C VAL A 411 13.05 3.19 12.22
N ALA A 412 11.98 3.21 13.03
CA ALA A 412 12.07 3.50 14.46
C ALA A 412 12.92 2.47 15.21
N GLY A 413 12.90 1.20 14.77
CA GLY A 413 13.78 0.12 15.22
C GLY A 413 15.22 0.19 14.71
N GLY A 414 15.58 1.24 13.96
CA GLY A 414 16.95 1.52 13.52
C GLY A 414 17.26 1.13 12.08
N SER A 415 16.29 0.69 11.28
CA SER A 415 16.52 0.33 9.86
C SER A 415 17.15 1.49 9.05
N GLU A 416 18.28 1.19 8.40
CA GLU A 416 19.04 2.12 7.57
C GLU A 416 18.76 1.94 6.07
N LEU A 417 18.14 0.83 5.67
CA LEU A 417 17.72 0.52 4.30
C LEU A 417 16.43 -0.30 4.33
N LEU A 418 15.47 0.05 3.48
CA LEU A 418 14.22 -0.70 3.35
C LEU A 418 14.36 -1.74 2.23
N ALA A 419 14.16 -3.02 2.55
CA ALA A 419 13.99 -4.07 1.56
C ALA A 419 12.51 -4.45 1.42
N THR A 420 12.11 -4.86 0.22
CA THR A 420 10.81 -5.48 -0.02
C THR A 420 10.98 -6.68 -0.94
N ILE A 421 10.51 -7.84 -0.50
CA ILE A 421 10.48 -9.05 -1.33
C ILE A 421 9.03 -9.44 -1.58
N THR A 422 8.69 -9.81 -2.81
CA THR A 422 7.29 -10.03 -3.17
C THR A 422 7.10 -10.98 -4.34
N ASN A 423 6.00 -11.71 -4.34
CA ASN A 423 5.58 -12.55 -5.45
C ASN A 423 4.33 -11.97 -6.11
N ASP A 424 4.47 -10.95 -6.96
CA ASP A 424 3.33 -10.34 -7.66
C ASP A 424 2.70 -11.27 -8.75
N ALA A 425 3.17 -12.53 -8.89
CA ALA A 425 2.60 -13.50 -9.83
C ALA A 425 1.12 -13.81 -9.53
N TRP A 426 0.74 -13.70 -8.25
CA TRP A 426 -0.65 -13.77 -7.79
C TRP A 426 -1.56 -12.78 -8.51
N PHE A 427 -1.05 -11.60 -8.87
CA PHE A 427 -1.89 -10.50 -9.37
C PHE A 427 -2.17 -10.54 -10.87
N GLY A 428 -1.46 -11.37 -11.65
CA GLY A 428 -1.62 -11.35 -13.10
C GLY A 428 -1.06 -10.08 -13.74
N ALA A 429 -1.18 -9.98 -15.07
CA ALA A 429 -0.91 -8.75 -15.82
C ALA A 429 -2.02 -7.72 -15.60
N THR A 430 -2.31 -7.35 -14.35
CA THR A 430 -3.37 -6.43 -13.92
C THR A 430 -2.80 -5.09 -13.44
N SER A 431 -3.63 -4.22 -12.86
CA SER A 431 -3.17 -2.95 -12.28
C SER A 431 -2.46 -3.12 -10.95
N ALA A 432 -2.60 -4.27 -10.28
CA ALA A 432 -2.12 -4.45 -8.91
C ALA A 432 -0.60 -4.28 -8.75
N PRO A 433 0.28 -4.86 -9.61
CA PRO A 433 1.72 -4.69 -9.46
C PRO A 433 2.17 -3.23 -9.56
N TYR A 434 1.49 -2.44 -10.40
CA TYR A 434 1.76 -0.99 -10.54
C TYR A 434 1.30 -0.22 -9.29
N GLN A 435 0.09 -0.50 -8.81
CA GLN A 435 -0.42 0.08 -7.56
C GLN A 435 0.49 -0.28 -6.37
N HIS A 436 0.95 -1.54 -6.31
CA HIS A 436 1.81 -2.05 -5.25
C HIS A 436 3.18 -1.36 -5.27
N PHE A 437 3.79 -1.19 -6.44
CA PHE A 437 5.07 -0.50 -6.59
C PHE A 437 4.99 0.98 -6.21
N GLU A 438 3.93 1.70 -6.59
CA GLU A 438 3.75 3.10 -6.18
C GLU A 438 3.54 3.25 -4.67
N GLN A 439 2.78 2.34 -4.06
CA GLN A 439 2.59 2.31 -2.60
C GLN A 439 3.90 2.02 -1.86
N ALA A 440 4.73 1.11 -2.38
CA ALA A 440 6.07 0.87 -1.87
C ALA A 440 6.97 2.09 -2.04
N SER A 441 6.97 2.72 -3.22
CA SER A 441 7.78 3.92 -3.50
C SER A 441 7.48 5.07 -2.53
N MET A 442 6.22 5.23 -2.13
CA MET A 442 5.83 6.22 -1.12
C MET A 442 6.55 6.01 0.22
N ARG A 443 6.81 4.76 0.62
CA ARG A 443 7.52 4.45 1.88
C ARG A 443 8.94 5.02 1.91
N ALA A 444 9.61 5.09 0.76
CA ALA A 444 10.95 5.66 0.64
C ALA A 444 10.96 7.16 1.01
N ILE A 445 9.95 7.90 0.54
CA ILE A 445 9.71 9.31 0.89
C ILE A 445 9.28 9.42 2.35
N GLU A 446 8.39 8.51 2.75
CA GLU A 446 7.88 8.25 4.10
C GLU A 446 8.97 8.41 5.14
N GLU A 447 9.94 7.52 4.98
CA GLU A 447 10.94 7.22 5.99
C GLU A 447 12.26 7.96 5.76
N GLY A 448 12.49 8.47 4.55
CA GLY A 448 13.78 9.02 4.18
C GLY A 448 14.84 7.93 4.06
N ARG A 449 14.48 6.85 3.37
CA ARG A 449 15.33 5.67 3.18
C ARG A 449 15.33 5.28 1.72
N TYR A 450 16.43 4.69 1.27
CA TYR A 450 16.37 3.90 0.04
C TYR A 450 15.43 2.70 0.25
N LEU A 451 14.68 2.37 -0.79
CA LEU A 451 13.89 1.15 -0.87
C LEU A 451 14.39 0.29 -2.02
N VAL A 452 14.76 -0.95 -1.70
CA VAL A 452 15.20 -1.96 -2.66
C VAL A 452 14.18 -3.09 -2.74
N ARG A 453 13.61 -3.33 -3.92
CA ARG A 453 12.49 -4.25 -4.11
C ARG A 453 12.85 -5.36 -5.10
N ALA A 454 12.76 -6.62 -4.67
CA ALA A 454 12.85 -7.79 -5.53
C ALA A 454 11.48 -8.46 -5.68
N ALA A 455 10.97 -8.50 -6.90
CA ALA A 455 9.72 -9.13 -7.26
C ALA A 455 9.95 -10.34 -8.18
N ASN A 456 9.11 -11.37 -8.08
CA ASN A 456 9.22 -12.55 -8.95
C ASN A 456 8.79 -12.24 -10.40
N THR A 457 7.56 -11.79 -10.62
CA THR A 457 7.02 -11.37 -11.93
C THR A 457 6.55 -9.90 -11.92
N GLY A 458 6.61 -9.25 -10.76
CA GLY A 458 6.22 -7.86 -10.57
C GLY A 458 7.32 -6.87 -10.96
N ILE A 459 7.20 -5.64 -10.46
CA ILE A 459 8.22 -4.61 -10.66
C ILE A 459 9.28 -4.76 -9.56
N SER A 460 10.50 -5.12 -9.96
CA SER A 460 11.72 -4.97 -9.16
C SER A 460 12.32 -3.60 -9.39
N GLY A 461 12.96 -3.01 -8.38
CA GLY A 461 13.59 -1.71 -8.55
C GLY A 461 14.18 -1.11 -7.28
N ILE A 462 14.87 0.01 -7.47
CA ILE A 462 15.45 0.82 -6.40
C ILE A 462 14.80 2.20 -6.44
N VAL A 463 14.31 2.64 -5.29
CA VAL A 463 13.71 3.97 -5.08
C VAL A 463 14.54 4.69 -4.02
N ASP A 464 14.90 5.93 -4.31
CA ASP A 464 15.69 6.73 -3.37
C ASP A 464 14.82 7.43 -2.30
N PRO A 465 15.43 8.06 -1.28
CA PRO A 465 14.71 8.71 -0.17
C PRO A 465 13.79 9.88 -0.56
N TYR A 466 13.88 10.34 -1.82
CA TYR A 466 13.02 11.39 -2.37
C TYR A 466 11.93 10.81 -3.27
N GLY A 467 11.85 9.48 -3.39
CA GLY A 467 10.86 8.78 -4.22
C GLY A 467 11.26 8.67 -5.69
N ARG A 468 12.48 9.07 -6.07
CA ARG A 468 12.96 8.93 -7.45
C ARG A 468 13.28 7.47 -7.70
N VAL A 469 12.74 6.93 -8.79
CA VAL A 469 13.07 5.57 -9.23
C VAL A 469 14.46 5.59 -9.87
N VAL A 470 15.43 4.97 -9.21
CA VAL A 470 16.82 4.86 -9.68
C VAL A 470 16.91 3.84 -10.83
N THR A 471 16.27 2.69 -10.64
CA THR A 471 16.16 1.64 -11.67
C THR A 471 14.91 0.80 -11.41
N LYS A 472 14.33 0.22 -12.46
CA LYS A 472 13.22 -0.75 -12.37
C LYS A 472 13.15 -1.68 -13.58
N SER A 473 12.60 -2.87 -13.38
CA SER A 473 12.22 -3.81 -14.43
C SER A 473 10.80 -3.56 -14.95
N ALA A 474 10.44 -4.20 -16.05
CA ALA A 474 9.05 -4.44 -16.41
C ALA A 474 8.48 -5.63 -15.62
N ILE A 475 7.15 -5.78 -15.69
CA ILE A 475 6.47 -7.00 -15.19
C ILE A 475 6.63 -8.14 -16.20
N TYR A 476 6.55 -9.39 -15.73
CA TYR A 476 6.56 -10.60 -16.56
C TYR A 476 7.83 -10.81 -17.42
N GLU A 477 8.97 -10.29 -16.99
CA GLU A 477 10.27 -10.54 -17.62
C GLU A 477 11.27 -11.10 -16.60
N ALA A 478 12.20 -11.95 -17.04
CA ALA A 478 13.33 -12.35 -16.20
C ALA A 478 14.40 -11.25 -16.25
N ALA A 479 14.82 -10.73 -15.09
CA ALA A 479 15.75 -9.61 -15.02
C ALA A 479 16.73 -9.70 -13.84
N VAL A 480 17.93 -9.17 -14.06
CA VAL A 480 18.93 -8.92 -13.00
C VAL A 480 19.22 -7.43 -13.01
N LEU A 481 18.79 -6.73 -11.96
CA LEU A 481 19.07 -5.31 -11.79
C LEU A 481 20.20 -5.14 -10.79
N VAL A 482 21.20 -4.30 -11.10
CA VAL A 482 22.22 -3.90 -10.13
C VAL A 482 22.28 -2.38 -10.08
N GLY A 483 22.05 -1.79 -8.92
CA GLY A 483 22.07 -0.35 -8.73
C GLY A 483 22.58 0.06 -7.35
N GLU A 484 22.93 1.33 -7.20
CA GLU A 484 23.40 1.88 -5.93
C GLU A 484 22.22 2.21 -5.01
N ALA A 485 22.35 1.83 -3.74
CA ALA A 485 21.56 2.31 -2.62
C ALA A 485 22.50 2.75 -1.49
N ARG A 486 21.96 3.36 -0.43
CA ARG A 486 22.77 3.83 0.71
C ARG A 486 22.10 3.52 2.02
N TYR A 487 22.92 3.23 3.03
CA TYR A 487 22.49 3.06 4.41
C TYR A 487 22.35 4.43 5.09
N LEU A 488 21.12 4.84 5.39
CA LEU A 488 20.81 6.18 5.88
C LEU A 488 20.26 6.14 7.30
N ARG A 489 20.73 7.06 8.15
CA ARG A 489 20.23 7.23 9.52
C ARG A 489 19.28 8.42 9.66
N THR A 490 19.41 9.41 8.80
CA THR A 490 18.62 10.64 8.83
C THR A 490 17.15 10.35 8.56
N SER A 491 16.28 10.50 9.56
CA SER A 491 14.84 10.24 9.42
C SER A 491 14.04 11.51 9.14
N THR A 492 12.96 11.37 8.36
CA THR A 492 11.98 12.44 8.08
C THR A 492 11.18 12.84 9.33
N PHE A 493 10.32 13.85 9.22
CA PHE A 493 9.41 14.19 10.32
C PHE A 493 8.36 13.08 10.52
N TYR A 494 7.82 12.51 9.44
CA TYR A 494 6.85 11.40 9.53
C TYR A 494 7.47 10.16 10.20
N ALA A 495 8.67 9.76 9.79
CA ALA A 495 9.38 8.64 10.41
C ALA A 495 9.48 8.77 11.94
N ARG A 496 9.77 9.98 12.43
CA ARG A 496 9.91 10.26 13.87
C ARG A 496 8.57 10.31 14.59
N HIS A 497 7.59 11.02 14.05
CA HIS A 497 6.35 11.34 14.79
C HIS A 497 5.15 10.45 14.43
N GLY A 498 5.18 9.82 13.26
CA GLY A 498 4.16 8.91 12.76
C GLY A 498 2.84 9.59 12.43
N ASP A 499 1.75 8.89 12.75
CA ASP A 499 0.38 9.18 12.31
C ASP A 499 -0.29 10.34 13.09
N VAL A 500 0.46 11.37 13.48
CA VAL A 500 -0.07 12.54 14.22
C VAL A 500 -1.20 13.24 13.45
N LEU A 501 -1.02 13.47 12.14
CA LEU A 501 -2.02 14.14 11.31
C LEU A 501 -3.35 13.37 11.23
N PRO A 502 -3.38 12.06 10.89
CA PRO A 502 -4.65 11.35 10.85
C PRO A 502 -5.27 11.15 12.24
N TYR A 503 -4.49 11.01 13.33
CA TYR A 503 -5.05 11.01 14.69
C TYR A 503 -5.72 12.34 15.04
N ALA A 504 -5.07 13.47 14.74
CA ALA A 504 -5.67 14.80 14.90
C ALA A 504 -6.94 14.94 14.04
N SER A 505 -6.92 14.40 12.82
CA SER A 505 -8.08 14.40 11.92
C SER A 505 -9.26 13.60 12.48
N ALA A 506 -9.00 12.46 13.12
CA ALA A 506 -10.02 11.67 13.81
C ALA A 506 -10.62 12.43 15.00
N LEU A 507 -9.80 13.07 15.83
CA LEU A 507 -10.26 13.87 16.96
C LEU A 507 -11.11 15.07 16.52
N VAL A 508 -10.68 15.80 15.48
CA VAL A 508 -11.44 16.92 14.92
C VAL A 508 -12.76 16.43 14.33
N THR A 509 -12.75 15.29 13.63
CA THR A 509 -13.97 14.65 13.10
C THR A 509 -14.97 14.32 14.22
N LEU A 510 -14.50 13.76 15.34
CA LEU A 510 -15.32 13.49 16.53
C LEU A 510 -15.88 14.79 17.14
N ALA A 511 -15.07 15.82 17.28
CA ALA A 511 -15.50 17.12 17.80
C ALA A 511 -16.59 17.76 16.91
N LEU A 512 -16.43 17.70 15.59
CA LEU A 512 -17.41 18.17 14.62
C LEU A 512 -18.73 17.42 14.74
N LEU A 513 -18.69 16.10 14.95
CA LEU A 513 -19.89 15.29 15.16
C LEU A 513 -20.62 15.67 16.45
N VAL A 514 -19.91 15.85 17.56
CA VAL A 514 -20.49 16.30 18.84
C VAL A 514 -21.11 17.70 18.70
N ALA A 515 -20.39 18.64 18.09
CA ALA A 515 -20.89 20.00 17.87
C ALA A 515 -22.12 20.03 16.94
N SER A 516 -22.18 19.15 15.94
CA SER A 516 -23.32 19.05 15.03
C SER A 516 -24.59 18.51 15.71
N ARG A 517 -24.48 17.68 16.76
CA ARG A 517 -25.64 17.16 17.51
C ARG A 517 -26.36 18.28 18.27
N ARG A 518 -25.61 19.16 18.92
CA ARG A 518 -26.14 20.28 19.73
C ARG A 518 -26.88 21.37 18.95
N ARG A 519 -26.74 21.38 17.61
CA ARG A 519 -27.36 22.38 16.72
C ARG A 519 -28.53 21.84 15.90
N VAL A 520 -28.71 20.52 15.89
CA VAL A 520 -29.77 19.84 15.11
C VAL A 520 -30.88 19.31 16.03
N GLN A 521 -30.62 19.22 17.34
CA GLN A 521 -31.67 19.28 18.37
C GLN A 521 -32.11 20.73 18.52
#